data_AF-A0A5E4IHV1-F1
#
_entry.id   AF-A0A5E4IHV1-F1
#
_cell.length_a   1.000
_cell.length_b   1.000
_cell.length_c   1.000
_cell.angle_alpha   90.00
_cell.angle_beta   90.00
_cell.angle_gamma   90.00
#
_symmetry.space_group_name_H-M   'P 1'
#
loop_
_entity.id
_entity.type
_entity.pdbx_description
1 polymer ?
#
loop_
_entity_poly.entity_id
_entity_poly.type
_entity_poly.pdbx_seq_one_letter_code
_entity_poly.pdbx_strand_id
1 'polypeptide(L)' 'MAMVSDVVLPGVIDAMECDGTFYRLDDVPIYFQPFASSPFGFTESNEHTMKQIFDRVKRLKGGLSAGKAE' A
#
# COMPACT_ATOMS: atom_id res chain seq x y z
N MET A 1 -16.52 9.54 -1.85
CA MET A 1 -15.06 9.45 -1.64
C MET A 1 -14.36 8.82 -2.84
N ALA A 2 -14.57 7.53 -3.19
CA ALA A 2 -13.99 6.93 -4.40
C ALA A 2 -14.45 7.59 -5.72
N MET A 3 -15.70 8.05 -5.76
CA MET A 3 -16.31 8.65 -6.97
C MET A 3 -15.74 10.04 -7.36
N VAL A 4 -14.90 10.64 -6.50
CA VAL A 4 -14.29 11.96 -6.73
C VAL A 4 -12.79 11.84 -6.98
N SER A 5 -12.21 10.65 -6.84
CA SER A 5 -10.77 10.40 -7.02
C SER A 5 -10.45 10.11 -8.48
N ASP A 6 -9.36 10.69 -9.01
CA ASP A 6 -8.87 10.37 -10.36
C ASP A 6 -8.34 8.93 -10.47
N VAL A 7 -7.85 8.38 -9.35
CA VAL A 7 -7.33 7.02 -9.26
C VAL A 7 -7.85 6.39 -7.97
N VAL A 8 -8.38 5.18 -8.09
CA VAL A 8 -8.79 4.34 -6.96
C VAL A 8 -7.89 3.12 -6.92
N LEU A 9 -7.16 2.96 -5.81
CA LEU A 9 -6.32 1.80 -5.57
C LEU A 9 -7.10 0.81 -4.69
N PRO A 10 -7.37 -0.41 -5.16
CA PRO A 10 -7.94 -1.46 -4.33
C PRO A 10 -6.94 -1.83 -3.23
N GLY A 11 -7.29 -1.53 -1.99
CA GLY A 11 -6.52 -1.88 -0.80
C GLY A 11 -7.01 -3.18 -0.17
N VAL A 12 -6.39 -3.52 0.96
CA VAL A 12 -6.85 -4.60 1.84
C VAL A 12 -7.64 -4.02 3.01
N ILE A 13 -8.50 -4.83 3.63
CA ILE A 13 -9.19 -4.47 4.85
C ILE A 13 -8.29 -4.76 6.05
N ASP A 14 -7.77 -3.70 6.68
CA ASP A 14 -6.94 -3.80 7.88
C ASP A 14 -7.70 -4.58 8.97
N ALA A 15 -6.99 -5.46 9.69
CA ALA A 15 -7.50 -6.42 10.68
C ALA A 15 -8.34 -7.59 10.19
N MET A 16 -8.78 -7.59 8.93
CA MET A 16 -9.36 -8.78 8.30
C MET A 16 -8.33 -9.49 7.43
N GLU A 17 -7.63 -8.74 6.58
CA GLU A 17 -6.85 -9.26 5.45
C GLU A 17 -5.33 -9.04 5.58
N CYS A 18 -4.90 -8.15 6.47
CA CYS A 18 -3.49 -7.96 6.80
C CYS A 18 -3.28 -7.76 8.30
N ASP A 19 -2.04 -7.89 8.75
CA ASP A 19 -1.60 -7.58 10.10
C ASP A 19 -1.33 -6.08 10.29
N GLY A 20 -1.27 -5.65 11.55
CA GLY A 20 -0.98 -4.26 11.86
C GLY A 20 -1.23 -3.89 13.32
N THR A 21 -1.03 -2.61 13.60
CA THR A 21 -1.18 -2.01 14.92
C THR A 21 -2.19 -0.87 14.82
N PHE A 22 -3.29 -0.97 15.54
CA PHE A 22 -4.18 0.16 15.76
C PHE A 22 -3.81 0.88 17.04
N TYR A 23 -3.82 2.19 16.98
CA TYR A 23 -3.75 3.03 18.16
C TYR A 23 -5.18 3.45 18.51
N ARG A 24 -5.60 3.09 19.73
CA ARG A 24 -6.85 3.61 20.28
C ARG A 24 -6.70 5.10 20.56
N LEU A 25 -7.82 5.78 20.85
CA LEU A 25 -7.82 7.22 21.18
C LEU A 25 -6.97 7.59 22.41
N ASP A 26 -6.58 6.61 23.22
CA ASP A 26 -5.68 6.73 24.38
C ASP A 26 -4.22 6.33 24.06
N ASP A 27 -3.83 6.29 22.78
CA ASP A 27 -2.49 5.93 22.28
C ASP A 27 -2.01 4.52 22.66
N VAL A 28 -2.90 3.64 23.15
CA VAL A 28 -2.54 2.26 23.45
C VAL A 28 -2.50 1.44 22.16
N PRO A 29 -1.37 0.77 21.84
CA PRO A 29 -1.26 -0.07 20.66
C PRO A 29 -2.02 -1.38 20.86
N ILE A 30 -2.82 -1.75 19.86
CA ILE A 30 -3.49 -3.05 19.75
C ILE A 30 -2.98 -3.73 18.49
N TYR A 31 -2.29 -4.86 18.68
CA TYR A 31 -1.88 -5.74 17.60
C TYR A 31 -3.06 -6.62 17.18
N PHE A 32 -3.27 -6.74 15.87
CA PHE A 32 -4.25 -7.65 15.30
C PHE A 32 -3.59 -8.62 14.33
N GLN A 33 -4.11 -9.85 14.29
CA GLN A 33 -3.73 -10.85 13.30
C GLN A 33 -4.86 -11.02 12.30
N PRO A 34 -4.57 -11.10 10.99
CA PRO A 34 -5.59 -11.30 9.97
C PRO A 34 -6.21 -12.69 10.13
N PHE A 35 -7.50 -12.79 9.88
CA PHE A 35 -8.24 -14.06 9.90
C PHE A 35 -8.73 -14.48 8.50
N ALA A 36 -8.57 -13.61 7.51
CA ALA A 36 -8.87 -13.86 6.11
C ALA A 36 -7.67 -13.45 5.24
N SER A 37 -7.56 -14.06 4.06
CA SER A 37 -6.62 -13.59 3.03
C SER A 37 -7.31 -12.58 2.12
N SER A 38 -6.55 -11.61 1.62
CA SER A 38 -7.02 -10.69 0.58
C SER A 38 -7.56 -11.48 -0.63
N PRO A 39 -8.73 -11.11 -1.18
CA PRO A 39 -9.25 -11.71 -2.41
C PRO A 39 -8.43 -11.31 -3.65
N PHE A 40 -7.49 -10.38 -3.50
CA PHE A 40 -6.68 -9.85 -4.58
C PHE A 40 -5.22 -10.31 -4.46
N GLY A 41 -4.76 -11.13 -5.41
CA GLY A 41 -3.39 -11.68 -5.41
C GLY A 41 -2.26 -10.68 -5.72
N PHE A 42 -2.57 -9.42 -6.00
CA PHE A 42 -1.56 -8.38 -6.29
C PHE A 42 -1.20 -7.53 -5.06
N THR A 43 -1.95 -7.64 -3.95
CA THR A 43 -1.71 -6.89 -2.72
C THR A 43 -1.93 -7.73 -1.48
N GLU A 44 -0.88 -7.81 -0.64
CA GLU A 44 -0.92 -8.49 0.66
C GLU A 44 -1.22 -7.50 1.80
N SER A 45 -0.79 -6.25 1.66
CA SER A 45 -1.04 -5.18 2.62
C SER A 45 -1.00 -3.80 1.96
N ASN A 46 -1.53 -2.79 2.65
CA ASN A 46 -1.42 -1.40 2.20
C ASN A 46 0.06 -0.96 2.09
N GLU A 47 0.91 -1.42 3.01
CA GLU A 47 2.36 -1.20 2.95
C GLU A 47 2.97 -1.81 1.68
N HIS A 48 2.59 -3.04 1.33
CA HIS A 48 3.05 -3.71 0.12
C HIS A 48 2.72 -2.91 -1.14
N THR A 49 1.49 -2.41 -1.25
CA THR A 49 1.07 -1.56 -2.38
C THR A 49 1.87 -0.26 -2.44
N MET A 50 2.11 0.38 -1.30
CA MET A 50 2.91 1.61 -1.25
C MET A 50 4.37 1.39 -1.67
N LYS A 51 4.98 0.27 -1.28
CA LYS A 51 6.32 -0.13 -1.74
C LYS A 51 6.38 -0.34 -3.25
N GLN A 52 5.39 -1.03 -3.83
CA GLN A 52 5.30 -1.22 -5.29
C GLN A 52 5.24 0.13 -6.03
N ILE A 53 4.41 1.06 -5.54
CA ILE A 53 4.29 2.41 -6.11
C ILE A 53 5.61 3.17 -5.97
N PHE A 54 6.22 3.14 -4.79
CA PHE A 54 7.48 3.81 -4.52
C PHE A 54 8.59 3.34 -5.46
N ASP A 55 8.73 2.02 -5.61
CA ASP A 55 9.70 1.41 -6.51
C ASP A 55 9.42 1.77 -7.98
N ARG A 56 8.14 1.80 -8.38
CA ARG A 56 7.75 2.21 -9.73
C ARG A 56 8.11 3.67 -10.00
N VAL A 57 7.80 4.58 -9.07
CA VAL A 57 8.14 6.00 -9.17
C VAL A 57 9.65 6.20 -9.19
N LYS A 58 10.40 5.49 -8.35
CA LYS A 58 11.86 5.53 -8.33
C LYS A 58 12.46 5.09 -9.66
N ARG A 59 11.94 4.01 -10.28
CA ARG A 59 12.36 3.58 -11.62
C ARG A 59 12.04 4.61 -12.70
N LEU A 60 10.87 5.26 -12.64
CA LEU A 60 10.52 6.30 -13.61
C LEU A 60 11.41 7.54 -13.46
N LYS A 61 11.74 7.93 -12.22
CA LYS A 61 12.58 9.10 -11.92
C LYS A 61 14.06 8.83 -12.19
N GLY A 62 14.57 7.65 -11.82
CA GLY A 62 15.95 7.22 -12.09
C GLY A 62 16.19 6.74 -13.52
N GLY A 63 15.13 6.34 -14.23
CA GLY A 63 15.17 6.03 -15.66
C GLY A 63 15.18 7.27 -16.57
N LEU A 64 14.82 8.45 -16.02
CA LEU A 64 14.89 9.72 -16.75
C LEU A 64 16.31 10.31 -16.82
N SER A 65 17.28 9.78 -16.06
CA SER A 65 18.68 10.21 -16.10
C SER A 65 19.59 9.34 -16.98
N ALA A 66 19.04 8.32 -17.67
CA ALA A 66 19.79 7.42 -18.55
C ALA A 66 19.44 7.61 -20.04
N GLY A 67 19.05 8.83 -20.43
CA GLY A 67 18.63 9.18 -21.79
C GLY A 67 19.24 10.50 -22.27
N LYS A 68 20.56 10.66 -22.13
CA LYS A 68 21.38 11.60 -22.94
C LYS A 68 22.86 11.31 -22.75
N ALA A 69 23.39 10.41 -23.57
CA ALA A 69 24.81 10.33 -23.89
C ALA A 69 24.89 10.02 -25.38
N GLU A 70 25.03 11.11 -26.14
CA GLU A 70 25.39 11.15 -27.55
C GLU A 70 26.90 10.87 -27.68
#